data_AF-A0A4Y7U381-F1
#
_entry.id   AF-A0A4Y7U381-F1
#
_cell.length_a   1.000
_cell.length_b   1.000
_cell.length_c   1.000
_cell.angle_alpha   90.00
_cell.angle_beta   90.00
_cell.angle_gamma   90.00
#
_symmetry.space_group_name_H-M   'P 1'
#
loop_
_entity.id
_entity.type
_entity.pdbx_description
1 polymer ?
#
loop_
_entity_poly.entity_id
_entity_poly.type
_entity_poly.pdbx_seq_one_letter_code
_entity_poly.pdbx_strand_id
1 'polypeptide(L)' 'GYSAAQALSKQILEEGEPAVERYINEFLKAGSSDYPIEVLKKAGVDMTSKQPIEEAMEVFEQKLNAFEKLVKEK' A
#
# COMPACT_ATOMS: atom_id res chain seq x y z
N GLY A 1 7.81 0.05 4.70
CA GLY A 1 8.33 -0.23 3.35
C GLY A 1 7.29 -0.96 2.52
N TYR A 2 7.31 -2.29 2.53
CA TYR A 2 6.40 -3.11 1.73
C TYR A 2 4.91 -2.86 2.01
N SER A 3 4.51 -2.84 3.28
CA SER A 3 3.12 -2.56 3.68
C SER A 3 2.61 -1.21 3.18
N ALA A 4 3.47 -0.18 3.20
CA ALA A 4 3.13 1.14 2.68
C ALA A 4 2.96 1.12 1.15
N ALA A 5 3.84 0.43 0.44
CA ALA A 5 3.74 0.29 -1.01
C ALA A 5 2.48 -0.47 -1.43
N GLN A 6 2.12 -1.52 -0.67
CA GLN A 6 0.88 -2.27 -0.90
C GLN A 6 -0.35 -1.40 -0.68
N ALA A 7 -0.39 -0.63 0.41
CA ALA A 7 -1.50 0.29 0.71
C ALA A 7 -1.64 1.38 -0.38
N LEU A 8 -0.54 2.03 -0.78
CA LEU A 8 -0.54 3.03 -1.87
C LEU A 8 -1.00 2.41 -3.19
N SER A 9 -0.53 1.21 -3.53
CA SER A 9 -0.96 0.51 -4.75
C SER A 9 -2.45 0.17 -4.71
N LYS A 10 -2.98 -0.25 -3.56
CA LYS A 10 -4.41 -0.55 -3.37
C LYS A 10 -5.25 0.72 -3.55
N GLN A 11 -4.86 1.81 -2.91
CA GLN A 11 -5.52 3.12 -3.08
C GLN A 11 -5.52 3.57 -4.54
N ILE A 12 -4.46 3.37 -5.31
CA ILE A 12 -4.45 3.73 -6.74
C ILE A 12 -5.46 2.88 -7.54
N LEU A 13 -5.54 1.58 -7.26
CA LEU A 13 -6.44 0.67 -7.97
C LEU A 13 -7.92 0.87 -7.63
N GLU A 14 -8.23 1.28 -6.39
CA GLU A 14 -9.60 1.51 -5.90
C GLU A 14 -10.03 2.98 -6.08
N GLU A 15 -9.15 3.89 -5.69
CA GLU A 15 -9.17 5.37 -5.77
C GLU A 15 -9.30 5.93 -7.19
N GLY A 16 -8.46 5.41 -8.08
CA GLY A 16 -8.20 6.00 -9.40
C GLY A 16 -7.43 7.32 -9.31
N GLU A 17 -7.82 8.30 -10.15
CA GLU A 17 -7.10 9.57 -10.35
C GLU A 17 -6.77 10.34 -9.04
N PRO A 18 -7.67 10.45 -8.05
CA PRO A 18 -7.36 11.16 -6.80
C PRO A 18 -6.17 10.54 -6.04
N ALA A 19 -6.04 9.22 -6.03
CA ALA A 19 -4.93 8.54 -5.38
C ALA A 19 -3.64 8.66 -6.19
N VAL A 20 -3.73 8.67 -7.53
CA VAL A 20 -2.58 8.94 -8.42
C VAL A 20 -2.02 10.34 -8.17
N GLU A 21 -2.88 11.35 -8.08
CA GLU A 21 -2.47 12.73 -7.80
C GLU A 21 -1.77 12.84 -6.44
N ARG A 22 -2.33 12.24 -5.38
CA ARG A 22 -1.67 12.21 -4.05
C ARG A 22 -0.31 11.51 -4.11
N TYR A 23 -0.22 10.36 -4.77
CA TYR A 23 1.03 9.61 -4.89
C TYR A 23 2.11 10.43 -5.62
N ILE A 24 1.76 11.11 -6.72
CA ILE A 24 2.72 11.93 -7.47
C ILE A 24 3.10 13.17 -6.67
N ASN A 25 2.12 13.91 -6.15
CA ASN A 25 2.34 15.24 -5.57
C ASN A 25 2.89 15.20 -4.15
N GLU A 26 2.45 14.25 -3.32
CA GLU A 26 2.81 14.21 -1.89
C GLU A 26 3.90 13.19 -1.59
N PHE A 27 4.02 12.09 -2.34
CA PHE A 27 5.05 11.07 -2.11
C PHE A 27 6.26 11.23 -3.03
N LEU A 28 6.08 11.11 -4.35
CA LEU A 28 7.21 11.09 -5.28
C LEU A 28 7.93 12.44 -5.39
N LYS A 29 7.18 13.55 -5.44
CA LYS A 29 7.76 14.90 -5.50
C LYS A 29 8.43 15.32 -4.18
N ALA A 30 7.98 14.79 -3.05
CA ALA A 30 8.59 15.09 -1.75
C ALA A 30 10.02 14.52 -1.66
N GLY A 31 10.28 13.35 -2.27
CA GLY A 31 11.61 12.73 -2.22
C GLY A 31 12.10 12.58 -0.77
N SER A 32 13.25 13.18 -0.45
CA SER A 32 13.82 13.18 0.90
C SER A 32 13.67 14.52 1.64
N SER A 33 12.67 15.33 1.26
CA SER A 33 12.47 16.68 1.83
C SER A 33 11.92 16.70 3.25
N ASP A 34 11.42 15.57 3.76
CA ASP A 34 10.76 15.45 5.07
C ASP A 34 10.96 14.03 5.63
N TYR A 35 10.53 13.81 6.88
CA TYR A 35 10.61 12.50 7.52
C TYR A 35 9.74 11.48 6.77
N PRO A 36 10.24 10.24 6.54
CA PRO A 36 9.52 9.24 5.75
C PRO A 36 8.10 8.94 6.24
N ILE A 37 7.86 9.00 7.57
CA ILE A 37 6.55 8.75 8.16
C ILE A 37 5.55 9.87 7.83
N GLU A 38 6.01 11.11 7.78
CA GLU A 38 5.18 12.28 7.44
C GLU A 38 4.88 12.31 5.94
N VAL A 39 5.85 11.96 5.09
CA VAL A 39 5.66 11.86 3.64
C VAL A 39 4.61 10.79 3.32
N LEU A 40 4.69 9.61 3.95
CA LEU A 40 3.69 8.55 3.75
C LEU A 40 2.30 8.97 4.25
N LYS A 41 2.24 9.67 5.38
CA LYS A 41 0.98 10.16 5.93
C LYS A 41 0.31 11.17 5.00
N LYS A 42 1.06 12.12 4.44
CA LYS A 42 0.58 13.07 3.41
C LYS A 42 0.09 12.37 2.14
N ALA A 43 0.75 11.28 1.75
CA ALA A 43 0.35 10.45 0.62
C ALA A 43 -0.91 9.59 0.87
N GLY A 44 -1.44 9.60 2.10
CA GLY A 44 -2.67 8.87 2.47
C GLY A 44 -2.43 7.56 3.22
N VAL A 45 -1.20 7.27 3.68
CA VAL A 45 -0.87 6.05 4.43
C VAL A 45 -0.28 6.40 5.80
N ASP A 46 -1.07 6.22 6.86
CA ASP A 46 -0.61 6.43 8.24
C ASP A 46 0.08 5.18 8.80
N MET A 47 1.41 5.18 8.75
CA MET A 47 2.27 4.12 9.27
C MET A 47 2.40 4.11 10.80
N THR A 48 1.81 5.06 11.52
CA THR A 48 1.73 5.02 13.00
C THR A 48 0.60 4.10 13.48
N SER A 49 -0.33 3.76 12.58
CA SER A 49 -1.41 2.82 12.85
C SER A 49 -1.02 1.38 12.46
N LYS A 50 -1.76 0.40 13.01
CA LYS A 50 -1.60 -1.02 12.63
C LYS A 50 -2.19 -1.36 11.26
N GLN A 51 -3.04 -0.50 10.72
CA GLN A 51 -3.85 -0.78 9.53
C GLN A 51 -3.02 -1.14 8.28
N PRO A 52 -1.94 -0.43 7.90
CA PRO A 52 -1.17 -0.80 6.71
C PRO A 52 -0.54 -2.19 6.80
N ILE A 53 -0.20 -2.64 8.01
CA ILE A 53 0.36 -3.97 8.24
C ILE A 53 -0.73 -5.03 8.11
N GLU A 54 -1.89 -4.80 8.72
CA GLU A 54 -3.05 -5.70 8.62
C GLU A 54 -3.47 -5.89 7.16
N GLU A 55 -3.61 -4.80 6.39
CA GLU A 55 -3.95 -4.86 4.96
C GLU A 55 -2.92 -5.63 4.13
N ALA A 56 -1.63 -5.48 4.44
CA ALA A 56 -0.58 -6.23 3.74
C ALA A 56 -0.66 -7.73 4.04
N MET A 57 -1.03 -8.11 5.27
CA MET A 57 -1.19 -9.51 5.67
C MET A 57 -2.44 -10.13 5.04
N GLU A 58 -3.54 -9.39 4.92
CA GLU A 58 -4.74 -9.83 4.20
C GLU A 58 -4.41 -10.16 2.73
N VAL A 59 -3.64 -9.30 2.06
CA VAL A 59 -3.21 -9.56 0.67
C VAL A 59 -2.35 -10.81 0.61
N PHE A 60 -1.41 -10.98 1.54
CA PHE A 60 -0.58 -12.18 1.60
C PHE A 60 -1.42 -13.44 1.78
N GLU A 61 -2.37 -13.44 2.71
CA GLU A 61 -3.30 -14.54 2.95
C GLU A 61 -4.11 -14.88 1.69
N GLN A 62 -4.64 -13.87 0.99
CA GLN A 62 -5.36 -14.08 -0.28
C GLN A 62 -4.49 -14.76 -1.34
N LYS A 63 -3.23 -14.33 -1.48
CA LYS A 63 -2.29 -14.94 -2.44
C LYS A 63 -1.91 -16.36 -2.03
N LEU A 64 -1.72 -16.62 -0.74
CA LEU A 64 -1.44 -17.96 -0.22
C LEU A 64 -2.62 -18.90 -0.46
N ASN A 65 -3.84 -18.48 -0.16
CA ASN A 65 -5.06 -19.26 -0.40
C ASN A 65 -5.25 -19.57 -1.90
N ALA A 66 -5.00 -18.57 -2.76
CA ALA A 66 -5.05 -18.78 -4.22
C ALA A 66 -3.99 -19.79 -4.68
N PHE A 67 -2.78 -19.72 -4.14
CA PHE A 67 -1.71 -20.67 -4.43
C PHE A 67 -2.06 -22.09 -3.97
N GLU A 68 -2.54 -22.27 -2.73
CA GLU A 68 -2.95 -23.58 -2.22
C GLU A 68 -4.04 -24.24 -3.08
N LYS A 69 -5.02 -23.44 -3.54
CA LYS A 69 -6.08 -23.92 -4.43
C LYS A 69 -5.50 -24.44 -5.75
N LEU A 70 -4.61 -23.67 -6.39
CA LEU A 70 -3.96 -24.06 -7.64
C LEU A 70 -3.10 -25.32 -7.50
N VAL A 71 -2.46 -25.52 -6.34
CA VAL A 71 -1.66 -26.72 -6.08
C VAL A 71 -2.54 -27.96 -5.87
N LYS A 72 -3.70 -27.82 -5.23
CA LYS A 72 -4.66 -28.92 -4.99
C LYS A 72 -5.46 -29.33 -6.23
N GLU A 73 -5.55 -28.47 -7.24
CA GLU A 73 -6.22 -28.75 -8.52
C GLU A 73 -5.33 -29.56 -9.51
N LYS A 74 -4.09 -29.90 -9.13
CA LYS A 74 -3.20 -30.82 -9.84
C LYS A 74 -3.16 -32.19 -9.17
#